data_AF-A0AAU2FD32-F1
#
_entry.id   AF-A0AAU2FD32-F1
#
_cell.length_a   1.000
_cell.length_b   1.000
_cell.length_c   1.000
_cell.angle_alpha   90.00
_cell.angle_beta   90.00
_cell.angle_gamma   90.00
#
_symmetry.space_group_name_H-M   'P 1'
#
loop_
_entity.id
_entity.type
_entity.pdbx_description
1 polymer ?
#
loop_
_entity_poly.entity_id
_entity_poly.type
_entity_poly.pdbx_seq_one_letter_code
_entity_poly.pdbx_strand_id
1 'polypeptide(L)'
;MSPLPLPGRRSVLRGSLAASAALTLPAAIGAAAPAFALSGRPKAGWGVQTGDVTADSGLVWVRSDRPARMVVETSATESFRNARRWHGPLLGADSDFTGTTRLRGLPSGEQIHYRVLLADPDDPRRTGEPVTGTFRTASARRRDGVRFLWSGDLAGQGWGINPDLGGYRIYDAMGKLDPDFFICSGDNIYADGPIAATAALPDGSTWRNITTEEKAKVAETLAEFRGNFRYNLLDENLRRFNAQVPSIIQWDDHEVRNNWYPGQTILDSDTRYTEKSVDTLAVRARRAFSEYFPISTLRPGAKDGRVYRVLHQGPLLDVFVLDMRTYRNANSPDDQTVDPQGILGAEQLEWLKRELSRSRAVWKVIAADMPLGLVVPDATEGKANIEAVAQGDPGAPLGRELQIAELLRYIKHRRITGTVWLTADVHHTSAQHYQPSRAAFTDFEPFWEFVSGPLNAGAFPASTLDGTFGPERVFVKAPETANVSPAGGYQFFGEVDIDGHSGELTVRLREQDGTVLFTKVLQPGRVGQ
;
A
#
# COMPACT_ATOMS: atom_id res chain seq x y z
N MET A 1 -68.33 -68.69 19.72
CA MET A 1 -67.76 -68.09 18.50
C MET A 1 -68.10 -66.63 18.48
N SER A 2 -67.06 -65.81 18.64
CA SER A 2 -66.85 -64.40 18.31
C SER A 2 -67.86 -63.30 18.69
N PRO A 3 -67.33 -62.09 19.02
CA PRO A 3 -67.89 -61.25 20.08
C PRO A 3 -68.35 -59.84 19.65
N LEU A 4 -69.16 -59.27 20.56
CA LEU A 4 -69.31 -57.88 21.03
C LEU A 4 -68.07 -56.93 20.89
N PRO A 5 -68.10 -55.64 21.31
CA PRO A 5 -69.21 -54.73 21.74
C PRO A 5 -69.11 -53.27 21.17
N LEU A 6 -70.24 -52.55 21.03
CA LEU A 6 -70.82 -51.44 21.85
C LEU A 6 -70.18 -50.03 21.84
N PRO A 7 -71.01 -48.96 21.86
CA PRO A 7 -70.60 -47.55 21.77
C PRO A 7 -70.78 -46.73 23.08
N GLY A 8 -70.05 -45.60 23.18
CA GLY A 8 -70.67 -44.29 23.45
C GLY A 8 -70.68 -43.66 24.87
N ARG A 9 -70.09 -42.44 24.92
CA ARG A 9 -70.53 -41.14 25.51
C ARG A 9 -70.62 -40.88 27.04
N ARG A 10 -69.84 -39.84 27.44
CA ARG A 10 -70.04 -38.68 28.36
C ARG A 10 -70.74 -38.84 29.73
N SER A 11 -70.05 -38.35 30.77
CA SER A 11 -70.67 -37.66 31.92
C SER A 11 -69.67 -36.75 32.67
N VAL A 12 -70.18 -35.64 33.21
CA VAL A 12 -69.55 -34.60 34.04
C VAL A 12 -69.90 -34.84 35.51
N LEU A 13 -69.00 -34.61 36.48
CA LEU A 13 -69.35 -34.12 37.86
C LEU A 13 -68.11 -33.81 38.76
N ARG A 14 -68.10 -32.56 39.27
CA ARG A 14 -67.74 -32.02 40.61
C ARG A 14 -66.52 -32.54 41.42
N GLY A 15 -65.63 -31.59 41.73
CA GLY A 15 -65.38 -31.10 43.10
C GLY A 15 -64.16 -31.62 43.87
N SER A 16 -63.22 -30.72 44.21
CA SER A 16 -62.69 -30.46 45.57
C SER A 16 -61.30 -29.82 45.53
N LEU A 17 -61.09 -28.82 46.40
CA LEU A 17 -59.90 -28.02 46.61
C LEU A 17 -58.67 -28.83 47.04
N ALA A 18 -57.51 -28.55 46.44
CA ALA A 18 -56.21 -28.70 47.09
C ALA A 18 -55.25 -27.65 46.51
N ALA A 19 -54.71 -26.81 47.39
CA ALA A 19 -53.73 -25.78 47.08
C ALA A 19 -52.49 -26.38 46.43
N SER A 20 -52.04 -25.79 45.32
CA SER A 20 -50.69 -25.99 44.79
C SER A 20 -50.11 -24.61 44.52
N ALA A 21 -49.07 -24.30 45.29
CA ALA A 21 -48.35 -23.04 45.27
C ALA A 21 -47.86 -22.72 43.84
N ALA A 22 -48.11 -21.48 43.42
CA ALA A 22 -47.50 -20.91 42.24
C ALA A 22 -45.98 -20.78 42.46
N LEU A 23 -45.20 -21.66 41.85
CA LEU A 23 -43.80 -21.40 41.55
C LEU A 23 -43.75 -20.55 40.28
N THR A 24 -43.85 -19.23 40.45
CA THR A 24 -43.43 -18.28 39.44
C THR A 24 -41.91 -18.41 39.27
N LEU A 25 -41.47 -19.16 38.27
CA LEU A 25 -40.09 -19.09 37.78
C LEU A 25 -39.85 -17.66 37.27
N PRO A 26 -38.84 -16.93 37.76
CA PRO A 26 -38.41 -15.71 37.11
C PRO A 26 -37.94 -16.08 35.71
N ALA A 27 -38.47 -15.40 34.70
CA ALA A 27 -37.85 -15.38 33.39
C ALA A 27 -36.39 -14.96 33.59
N ALA A 28 -35.47 -15.90 33.40
CA ALA A 28 -34.05 -15.63 33.42
C ALA A 28 -33.77 -14.61 32.31
N ILE A 29 -33.51 -13.39 32.75
CA ILE A 29 -32.83 -12.33 32.02
C ILE A 29 -31.74 -13.00 31.19
N GLY A 30 -31.78 -12.77 29.87
CA GLY A 30 -30.78 -13.26 28.93
C GLY A 30 -29.41 -12.98 29.51
N ALA A 31 -28.69 -14.06 29.86
CA ALA A 31 -27.36 -13.96 30.40
C ALA A 31 -26.50 -13.23 29.36
N ALA A 32 -26.14 -11.99 29.67
CA ALA A 32 -24.92 -11.41 29.15
C ALA A 32 -23.83 -12.46 29.41
N ALA A 33 -23.22 -12.99 28.34
CA ALA A 33 -22.05 -13.86 28.49
C ALA A 33 -21.09 -13.16 29.47
N PRO A 34 -20.59 -13.85 30.51
CA PRO A 34 -19.87 -13.18 31.58
C PRO A 34 -18.69 -12.44 30.97
N ALA A 35 -18.56 -11.15 31.25
CA ALA A 35 -17.45 -10.32 30.76
C ALA A 35 -16.06 -10.91 31.12
N PHE A 36 -16.01 -11.84 32.08
CA PHE A 36 -14.84 -12.66 32.43
C PHE A 36 -14.45 -13.73 31.38
N ALA A 37 -15.31 -14.13 30.45
CA ALA A 37 -14.97 -15.08 29.37
C ALA A 37 -14.28 -14.41 28.16
N LEU A 38 -14.33 -13.08 28.08
CA LEU A 38 -13.62 -12.25 27.11
C LEU A 38 -12.27 -11.76 27.63
N SER A 39 -12.04 -11.81 28.95
CA SER A 39 -10.75 -11.39 29.51
C SER A 39 -9.65 -12.33 29.00
N GLY A 40 -8.57 -11.73 28.50
CA GLY A 40 -7.41 -12.45 28.00
C GLY A 40 -7.43 -12.83 26.51
N ARG A 41 -8.55 -12.80 25.78
CA ARG A 41 -8.52 -13.18 24.34
C ARG A 41 -7.68 -12.18 23.52
N PRO A 42 -6.77 -12.65 22.64
CA PRO A 42 -6.04 -11.76 21.74
C PRO A 42 -6.98 -10.98 20.81
N LYS A 43 -6.60 -9.75 20.46
CA LYS A 43 -7.37 -8.86 19.58
C LYS A 43 -6.50 -8.34 18.43
N ALA A 44 -7.11 -8.20 17.25
CA ALA A 44 -6.47 -7.61 16.07
C ALA A 44 -7.02 -6.20 15.78
N GLY A 45 -6.78 -5.26 16.70
CA GLY A 45 -7.32 -3.89 16.62
C GLY A 45 -6.82 -3.08 15.40
N TRP A 46 -5.65 -3.43 14.87
CA TRP A 46 -5.04 -2.78 13.70
C TRP A 46 -5.54 -3.34 12.36
N GLY A 47 -6.53 -4.24 12.40
CA GLY A 47 -7.11 -4.85 11.20
C GLY A 47 -6.25 -5.93 10.59
N VAL A 48 -6.58 -6.26 9.34
CA VAL A 48 -5.91 -7.26 8.50
C VAL A 48 -5.56 -6.63 7.17
N GLN A 49 -4.55 -7.17 6.51
CA GLN A 49 -4.13 -6.69 5.20
C GLN A 49 -3.78 -7.87 4.30
N THR A 50 -3.88 -7.67 2.99
CA THR A 50 -3.37 -8.65 2.01
C THR A 50 -2.41 -7.99 1.03
N GLY A 51 -1.48 -8.76 0.48
CA GLY A 51 -0.51 -8.25 -0.48
C GLY A 51 0.18 -9.34 -1.28
N ASP A 52 0.89 -8.91 -2.32
CA ASP A 52 1.55 -9.78 -3.30
C ASP A 52 0.66 -10.96 -3.74
N VAL A 53 -0.62 -10.65 -4.03
CA VAL A 53 -1.60 -11.62 -4.53
C VAL A 53 -1.28 -11.96 -5.99
N THR A 54 -1.23 -13.25 -6.29
CA THR A 54 -1.02 -13.82 -7.62
C THR A 54 -2.26 -14.58 -8.08
N ALA A 55 -2.15 -15.28 -9.21
CA ALA A 55 -3.25 -16.11 -9.71
C ALA A 55 -3.59 -17.32 -8.81
N ASP A 56 -2.69 -17.70 -7.90
CA ASP A 56 -2.81 -18.93 -7.11
C ASP A 56 -2.33 -18.79 -5.66
N SER A 57 -1.92 -17.60 -5.25
CA SER A 57 -1.31 -17.37 -3.95
C SER A 57 -1.54 -15.94 -3.47
N GLY A 58 -1.27 -15.69 -2.20
CA GLY A 58 -1.36 -14.36 -1.61
C GLY A 58 -0.82 -14.37 -0.19
N LEU A 59 -0.59 -13.20 0.36
CA LEU A 59 -0.15 -13.03 1.74
C LEU A 59 -1.28 -12.40 2.55
N VAL A 60 -1.50 -12.91 3.75
CA VAL A 60 -2.42 -12.34 4.74
C VAL A 60 -1.62 -11.92 5.96
N TRP A 61 -1.76 -10.67 6.34
CA TRP A 61 -1.09 -10.05 7.48
C TRP A 61 -2.08 -9.70 8.58
N VAL A 62 -1.61 -9.75 9.83
CA VAL A 62 -2.33 -9.25 11.01
C VAL A 62 -1.34 -8.76 12.08
N ARG A 63 -1.79 -7.88 12.97
CA ARG A 63 -1.14 -7.59 14.24
C ARG A 63 -2.06 -7.92 15.42
N SER A 64 -1.52 -8.61 16.43
CA SER A 64 -2.19 -8.91 17.70
C SER A 64 -1.85 -7.87 18.78
N ASP A 65 -2.70 -7.70 19.78
CA ASP A 65 -2.43 -6.89 20.97
C ASP A 65 -1.51 -7.58 22.00
N ARG A 66 -1.27 -8.88 21.83
CA ARG A 66 -0.52 -9.75 22.75
C ARG A 66 0.02 -11.01 22.04
N PRO A 67 0.81 -11.88 22.71
CA PRO A 67 1.21 -13.16 22.11
C PRO A 67 0.01 -13.96 21.62
N ALA A 68 0.07 -14.44 20.37
CA ALA A 68 -1.04 -15.17 19.75
C ALA A 68 -0.57 -16.12 18.66
N ARG A 69 -1.23 -17.26 18.49
CA ARG A 69 -1.11 -18.11 17.30
C ARG A 69 -2.04 -17.59 16.22
N MET A 70 -1.48 -17.20 15.08
CA MET A 70 -2.26 -16.81 13.91
C MET A 70 -2.85 -18.04 13.20
N VAL A 71 -4.13 -17.98 12.87
CA VAL A 71 -4.80 -18.93 11.98
C VAL A 71 -5.54 -18.14 10.92
N VAL A 72 -5.35 -18.51 9.66
CA VAL A 72 -6.09 -17.93 8.53
C VAL A 72 -7.06 -18.96 8.01
N GLU A 73 -8.28 -18.54 7.73
CA GLU A 73 -9.26 -19.33 7.02
C GLU A 73 -9.71 -18.60 5.77
N THR A 74 -9.93 -19.32 4.68
CA THR A 74 -10.52 -18.76 3.46
C THR A 74 -11.68 -19.60 2.97
N SER A 75 -12.58 -18.96 2.24
CA SER A 75 -13.75 -19.57 1.63
C SER A 75 -14.15 -18.82 0.36
N ALA A 76 -14.93 -19.48 -0.49
CA ALA A 76 -15.56 -18.85 -1.64
C ALA A 76 -16.74 -17.93 -1.24
N THR A 77 -17.19 -17.97 0.02
CA THR A 77 -18.32 -17.15 0.50
C THR A 77 -18.05 -16.64 1.91
N GLU A 78 -18.72 -15.55 2.28
CA GLU A 78 -18.70 -14.98 3.63
C GLU A 78 -19.21 -15.92 4.74
N SER A 79 -19.88 -17.02 4.39
CA SER A 79 -20.38 -18.00 5.37
C SER A 79 -19.28 -18.87 5.98
N PHE A 80 -18.10 -18.94 5.35
CA PHE A 80 -17.00 -19.84 5.72
C PHE A 80 -17.40 -21.32 5.83
N ARG A 81 -18.49 -21.74 5.18
CA ARG A 81 -18.78 -23.17 5.00
C ARG A 81 -17.65 -23.80 4.17
N ASN A 82 -17.14 -24.94 4.63
CA ASN A 82 -15.99 -25.63 4.03
C ASN A 82 -14.73 -24.76 3.91
N ALA A 83 -14.48 -23.91 4.91
CA ALA A 83 -13.29 -23.09 4.92
C ALA A 83 -12.01 -23.93 4.86
N ARG A 84 -11.06 -23.50 4.03
CA ARG A 84 -9.69 -24.02 4.07
C ARG A 84 -8.95 -23.27 5.17
N ARG A 85 -8.13 -23.98 5.94
CA ARG A 85 -7.40 -23.44 7.09
C ARG A 85 -5.89 -23.47 6.86
N TRP A 86 -5.22 -22.41 7.28
CA TRP A 86 -3.77 -22.25 7.29
C TRP A 86 -3.31 -21.90 8.70
N HIS A 87 -2.27 -22.60 9.17
CA HIS A 87 -1.63 -22.29 10.43
C HIS A 87 -0.50 -21.28 10.18
N GLY A 88 -0.66 -20.09 10.75
CA GLY A 88 0.30 -19.00 10.67
C GLY A 88 1.36 -19.06 11.78
N PRO A 89 2.23 -18.05 11.84
CA PRO A 89 3.28 -17.96 12.85
C PRO A 89 2.73 -17.74 14.26
N LEU A 90 3.62 -17.91 15.25
CA LEU A 90 3.42 -17.36 16.59
C LEU A 90 3.77 -15.88 16.55
N LEU A 91 2.85 -15.03 16.97
CA LEU A 91 3.00 -13.58 17.06
C LEU A 91 3.56 -13.25 18.44
N GLY A 92 4.63 -12.46 18.49
CA GLY A 92 5.32 -12.14 19.74
C GLY A 92 6.02 -10.78 19.69
N ALA A 93 6.62 -10.38 20.81
CA ALA A 93 7.24 -9.06 20.95
C ALA A 93 8.37 -8.80 19.93
N ASP A 94 9.08 -9.85 19.51
CA ASP A 94 10.19 -9.74 18.55
C ASP A 94 9.75 -9.24 17.17
N SER A 95 8.50 -9.50 16.75
CA SER A 95 7.90 -8.99 15.52
C SER A 95 6.87 -7.89 15.78
N ASP A 96 6.85 -7.33 16.99
CA ASP A 96 5.80 -6.40 17.44
C ASP A 96 4.38 -6.96 17.24
N PHE A 97 4.25 -8.25 17.53
CA PHE A 97 3.02 -9.02 17.45
C PHE A 97 2.40 -9.04 16.04
N THR A 98 3.17 -8.70 15.01
CA THR A 98 2.78 -8.83 13.61
C THR A 98 3.08 -10.24 13.10
N GLY A 99 2.34 -10.67 12.08
CA GLY A 99 2.65 -11.90 11.36
C GLY A 99 1.96 -12.00 10.02
N THR A 100 2.62 -12.70 9.11
CA THR A 100 2.17 -12.89 7.73
C THR A 100 2.11 -14.38 7.41
N THR A 101 0.98 -14.82 6.88
CA THR A 101 0.77 -16.20 6.41
C THR A 101 0.69 -16.21 4.88
N ARG A 102 1.46 -17.11 4.24
CA ARG A 102 1.39 -17.32 2.79
C ARG A 102 0.33 -18.37 2.45
N LEU A 103 -0.66 -17.94 1.69
CA LEU A 103 -1.69 -18.79 1.09
C LEU A 103 -1.19 -19.34 -0.25
N ARG A 104 -1.54 -20.57 -0.60
CA ARG A 104 -1.11 -21.25 -1.84
C ARG A 104 -2.20 -22.15 -2.40
N GLY A 105 -2.21 -22.34 -3.71
CA GLY A 105 -3.21 -23.14 -4.41
C GLY A 105 -4.61 -22.54 -4.25
N LEU A 106 -4.71 -21.22 -4.33
CA LEU A 106 -5.96 -20.50 -4.44
C LEU A 106 -6.50 -20.62 -5.89
N PRO A 107 -7.82 -20.58 -6.09
CA PRO A 107 -8.36 -20.54 -7.45
C PRO A 107 -8.07 -19.18 -8.10
N SER A 108 -7.84 -19.18 -9.41
CA SER A 108 -7.47 -17.98 -10.19
C SER A 108 -8.69 -17.18 -10.65
N GLY A 109 -8.59 -15.86 -10.57
CA GLY A 109 -9.64 -14.93 -10.99
C GLY A 109 -10.87 -14.91 -10.07
N GLU A 110 -10.76 -15.45 -8.86
CA GLU A 110 -11.88 -15.63 -7.96
C GLU A 110 -11.82 -14.65 -6.78
N GLN A 111 -13.00 -14.24 -6.31
CA GLN A 111 -13.13 -13.53 -5.05
C GLN A 111 -12.91 -14.52 -3.90
N ILE A 112 -11.94 -14.22 -3.04
CA ILE A 112 -11.64 -14.98 -1.83
C ILE A 112 -12.14 -14.20 -0.63
N HIS A 113 -12.98 -14.83 0.20
CA HIS A 113 -13.27 -14.36 1.55
C HIS A 113 -12.25 -14.97 2.50
N TYR A 114 -11.68 -14.17 3.38
CA TYR A 114 -10.76 -14.65 4.41
C TYR A 114 -11.11 -14.13 5.79
N ARG A 115 -10.70 -14.86 6.82
CA ARG A 115 -10.74 -14.40 8.20
C ARG A 115 -9.49 -14.82 8.94
N VAL A 116 -9.05 -13.96 9.84
CA VAL A 116 -7.91 -14.22 10.72
C VAL A 116 -8.41 -14.42 12.13
N LEU A 117 -8.02 -15.54 12.72
CA LEU A 117 -8.29 -15.90 14.11
C LEU A 117 -6.96 -15.82 14.89
N LEU A 118 -7.02 -15.26 16.08
CA LEU A 118 -5.88 -15.16 16.99
C LEU A 118 -6.17 -16.00 18.23
N ALA A 119 -5.52 -17.16 18.34
CA ALA A 119 -5.64 -18.03 19.48
C ALA A 119 -4.58 -17.68 20.53
N ASP A 120 -4.95 -17.67 21.81
CA ASP A 120 -3.96 -17.68 22.89
C ASP A 120 -3.05 -18.91 22.73
N PRO A 121 -1.71 -18.75 22.78
CA PRO A 121 -0.77 -19.84 22.51
C PRO A 121 -0.79 -20.93 23.58
N ASP A 122 -1.22 -20.60 24.81
CA ASP A 122 -1.24 -21.50 25.95
C ASP A 122 -2.64 -22.12 26.17
N ASP A 123 -3.70 -21.44 25.73
CA ASP A 123 -5.06 -21.98 25.73
C ASP A 123 -5.83 -21.61 24.44
N PRO A 124 -5.82 -22.48 23.41
CA PRO A 124 -6.52 -22.22 22.14
C PRO A 124 -8.03 -21.98 22.27
N ARG A 125 -8.66 -22.35 23.39
CA ARG A 125 -10.08 -22.05 23.65
C ARG A 125 -10.31 -20.55 23.85
N ARG A 126 -9.26 -19.79 24.21
CA ARG A 126 -9.24 -18.32 24.27
C ARG A 126 -8.85 -17.73 22.92
N THR A 127 -9.59 -18.11 21.87
CA THR A 127 -9.48 -17.49 20.55
C THR A 127 -10.28 -16.19 20.50
N GLY A 128 -9.66 -15.13 19.98
CA GLY A 128 -10.29 -13.83 19.76
C GLY A 128 -11.35 -13.83 18.67
N GLU A 129 -12.07 -12.72 18.55
CA GLU A 129 -13.02 -12.51 17.47
C GLU A 129 -12.31 -12.52 16.10
N PRO A 130 -12.87 -13.17 15.08
CA PRO A 130 -12.28 -13.18 13.76
C PRO A 130 -12.33 -11.80 13.12
N VAL A 131 -11.24 -11.37 12.51
CA VAL A 131 -11.23 -10.20 11.62
C VAL A 131 -11.32 -10.69 10.18
N THR A 132 -12.29 -10.18 9.44
CA THR A 132 -12.63 -10.63 8.08
C THR A 132 -12.14 -9.66 7.02
N GLY A 133 -11.97 -10.19 5.82
CA GLY A 133 -11.64 -9.41 4.64
C GLY A 133 -11.91 -10.20 3.36
N THR A 134 -11.63 -9.56 2.24
CA THR A 134 -11.73 -10.13 0.91
C THR A 134 -10.54 -9.75 0.05
N PHE A 135 -10.25 -10.53 -0.99
CA PHE A 135 -9.38 -10.11 -2.09
C PHE A 135 -9.71 -10.91 -3.35
N ARG A 136 -9.35 -10.39 -4.53
CA ARG A 136 -9.45 -11.14 -5.79
C ARG A 136 -8.07 -11.68 -6.16
N THR A 137 -8.00 -12.96 -6.53
CA THR A 137 -6.76 -13.50 -7.13
C THR A 137 -6.63 -13.02 -8.57
N ALA A 138 -5.39 -12.86 -9.03
CA ALA A 138 -5.15 -12.50 -10.43
C ALA A 138 -5.81 -13.53 -11.38
N SER A 139 -6.39 -13.07 -12.48
CA SER A 139 -6.97 -13.99 -13.45
C SER A 139 -5.92 -14.51 -14.43
N ALA A 140 -5.86 -15.82 -14.61
CA ALA A 140 -5.12 -16.45 -15.70
C ALA A 140 -5.81 -16.24 -17.07
N ARG A 141 -7.02 -15.68 -17.10
CA ARG A 141 -7.82 -15.45 -18.30
C ARG A 141 -7.78 -13.98 -18.67
N ARG A 142 -7.27 -13.69 -19.86
CA ARG A 142 -7.19 -12.32 -20.40
C ARG A 142 -8.53 -11.58 -20.37
N ARG A 143 -9.64 -12.26 -20.69
CA ARG A 143 -10.96 -11.65 -20.84
C ARG A 143 -11.51 -10.98 -19.57
N ASP A 144 -10.97 -11.33 -18.40
CA ASP A 144 -11.49 -10.85 -17.12
C ASP A 144 -11.01 -9.41 -16.82
N GLY A 145 -10.06 -8.87 -17.61
CA GLY A 145 -9.52 -7.53 -17.41
C GLY A 145 -8.63 -7.41 -16.16
N VAL A 146 -8.14 -6.21 -15.90
CA VAL A 146 -7.48 -5.84 -14.63
C VAL A 146 -7.82 -4.39 -14.31
N ARG A 147 -8.25 -4.11 -13.07
CA ARG A 147 -8.38 -2.76 -12.53
C ARG A 147 -7.47 -2.59 -11.32
N PHE A 148 -6.68 -1.54 -11.27
CA PHE A 148 -5.87 -1.24 -10.09
C PHE A 148 -5.72 0.26 -9.88
N LEU A 149 -5.34 0.63 -8.66
CA LEU A 149 -5.08 2.02 -8.27
C LEU A 149 -3.60 2.20 -7.94
N TRP A 150 -3.09 3.44 -7.99
CA TRP A 150 -1.76 3.77 -7.46
C TRP A 150 -1.70 5.16 -6.83
N SER A 151 -0.85 5.33 -5.81
CA SER A 151 -0.51 6.63 -5.21
C SER A 151 0.67 6.48 -4.23
N GLY A 152 1.16 7.58 -3.65
CA GLY A 152 2.06 7.60 -2.50
C GLY A 152 1.66 8.65 -1.46
N ASP A 153 2.55 8.89 -0.49
CA ASP A 153 2.56 10.08 0.37
C ASP A 153 1.43 10.12 1.41
N LEU A 154 1.53 9.25 2.43
CA LEU A 154 0.54 9.11 3.50
C LEU A 154 1.01 9.72 4.82
N ALA A 155 0.28 10.74 5.29
CA ALA A 155 0.40 11.31 6.64
C ALA A 155 1.73 12.04 6.90
N GLY A 156 2.06 12.97 6.01
CA GLY A 156 3.27 13.79 6.01
C GLY A 156 3.04 15.28 6.26
N GLN A 157 4.15 16.02 6.43
CA GLN A 157 4.21 17.48 6.55
C GLN A 157 3.27 18.10 7.61
N GLY A 158 2.96 17.32 8.66
CA GLY A 158 2.11 17.74 9.78
C GLY A 158 0.63 17.36 9.67
N TRP A 159 0.23 16.70 8.57
CA TRP A 159 -1.17 16.33 8.28
C TRP A 159 -1.40 14.84 8.51
N GLY A 160 -1.75 14.47 9.73
CA GLY A 160 -2.06 13.10 10.13
C GLY A 160 -3.54 12.76 10.07
N ILE A 161 -3.98 11.82 10.91
CA ILE A 161 -5.39 11.42 11.00
C ILE A 161 -6.18 12.52 11.69
N ASN A 162 -7.13 13.13 10.97
CA ASN A 162 -8.08 14.08 11.56
C ASN A 162 -9.48 13.45 11.64
N PRO A 163 -9.93 13.00 12.84
CA PRO A 163 -11.22 12.34 12.99
C PRO A 163 -12.41 13.29 12.76
N ASP A 164 -12.24 14.60 13.02
CA ASP A 164 -13.30 15.60 12.80
C ASP A 164 -13.65 15.75 11.31
N LEU A 165 -12.69 15.43 10.43
CA LEU A 165 -12.84 15.44 8.98
C LEU A 165 -13.02 14.04 8.39
N GLY A 166 -13.25 13.02 9.24
CA GLY A 166 -13.50 11.63 8.80
C GLY A 166 -12.25 10.81 8.48
N GLY A 167 -11.06 11.23 8.95
CA GLY A 167 -9.81 10.49 8.75
C GLY A 167 -9.31 10.51 7.30
N TYR A 168 -8.71 9.41 6.85
CA TYR A 168 -8.17 9.27 5.49
C TYR A 168 -9.28 8.94 4.47
N ARG A 169 -10.17 9.90 4.22
CA ARG A 169 -11.36 9.76 3.34
C ARG A 169 -11.04 9.24 1.93
N ILE A 170 -9.82 9.46 1.43
CA ILE A 170 -9.38 8.99 0.11
C ILE A 170 -9.53 7.48 -0.06
N TYR A 171 -9.26 6.70 1.00
CA TYR A 171 -9.36 5.24 0.95
C TYR A 171 -10.80 4.74 0.80
N ASP A 172 -11.79 5.50 1.26
CA ASP A 172 -13.20 5.19 1.03
C ASP A 172 -13.59 5.40 -0.45
N ALA A 173 -13.10 6.49 -1.07
CA ALA A 173 -13.29 6.74 -2.50
C ALA A 173 -12.59 5.69 -3.37
N MET A 174 -11.35 5.35 -3.04
CA MET A 174 -10.58 4.29 -3.71
C MET A 174 -11.28 2.93 -3.60
N GLY A 175 -11.75 2.55 -2.40
CA GLY A 175 -12.44 1.29 -2.18
C GLY A 175 -13.74 1.14 -2.99
N LYS A 176 -14.47 2.24 -3.22
CA LYS A 176 -15.70 2.26 -4.04
C LYS A 176 -15.47 1.95 -5.52
N LEU A 177 -14.24 2.03 -6.01
CA LEU A 177 -13.89 1.68 -7.39
C LEU A 177 -13.72 0.16 -7.60
N ASP A 178 -13.74 -0.62 -6.51
CA ASP A 178 -13.57 -2.08 -6.48
C ASP A 178 -12.31 -2.54 -7.27
N PRO A 179 -11.11 -2.03 -6.93
CA PRO A 179 -9.89 -2.43 -7.63
C PRO A 179 -9.44 -3.84 -7.25
N ASP A 180 -8.78 -4.53 -8.19
CA ASP A 180 -8.17 -5.83 -7.95
C ASP A 180 -6.97 -5.74 -6.99
N PHE A 181 -6.25 -4.61 -7.01
CA PHE A 181 -5.16 -4.28 -6.08
C PHE A 181 -4.83 -2.78 -6.09
N PHE A 182 -3.98 -2.36 -5.15
CA PHE A 182 -3.43 -1.01 -5.03
C PHE A 182 -1.90 -1.05 -5.03
N ILE A 183 -1.26 -0.13 -5.76
CA ILE A 183 0.18 0.11 -5.69
C ILE A 183 0.42 1.32 -4.78
N CYS A 184 1.14 1.12 -3.68
CA CYS A 184 1.63 2.23 -2.86
C CYS A 184 3.09 2.48 -3.22
N SER A 185 3.36 3.61 -3.88
CA SER A 185 4.65 3.91 -4.51
C SER A 185 5.70 4.46 -3.54
N GLY A 186 5.42 4.62 -2.25
CA GLY A 186 6.36 5.25 -1.34
C GLY A 186 5.65 5.97 -0.22
N ASP A 187 6.42 6.47 0.74
CA ASP A 187 5.92 7.35 1.81
C ASP A 187 4.68 6.80 2.51
N ASN A 188 4.71 5.50 2.81
CA ASN A 188 3.69 4.82 3.58
C ASN A 188 3.63 5.34 5.02
N ILE A 189 4.72 5.96 5.49
CA ILE A 189 4.85 6.70 6.74
C ILE A 189 5.77 7.91 6.53
N TYR A 190 5.73 8.84 7.48
CA TYR A 190 6.74 9.89 7.63
C TYR A 190 7.48 9.73 8.95
N ALA A 191 8.53 8.90 8.96
CA ALA A 191 9.31 8.58 10.16
C ALA A 191 10.07 9.78 10.73
N ASP A 192 10.34 10.77 9.88
CA ASP A 192 11.10 12.00 10.15
C ASP A 192 10.23 13.27 10.14
N GLY A 193 8.92 13.09 9.95
CA GLY A 193 7.90 14.13 10.00
C GLY A 193 7.04 14.03 11.27
N PRO A 194 7.44 14.66 12.38
CA PRO A 194 6.62 14.77 13.58
C PRO A 194 5.27 15.42 13.30
N ILE A 195 4.23 14.91 13.92
CA ILE A 195 2.88 15.48 13.82
C ILE A 195 2.48 16.10 15.15
N ALA A 196 2.27 17.41 15.15
CA ALA A 196 1.69 18.14 16.27
C ALA A 196 0.19 17.84 16.40
N ALA A 197 -0.34 17.91 17.62
CA ALA A 197 -1.76 17.65 17.89
C ALA A 197 -2.70 18.59 17.13
N THR A 198 -2.25 19.81 16.83
CA THR A 198 -3.03 20.80 16.08
C THR A 198 -2.17 21.59 15.10
N ALA A 199 -2.76 21.99 13.98
CA ALA A 199 -2.18 22.95 13.05
C ALA A 199 -3.25 23.98 12.63
N ALA A 200 -2.84 25.25 12.49
CA ALA A 200 -3.73 26.32 12.03
C ALA A 200 -3.93 26.21 10.50
N LEU A 201 -5.16 26.45 10.04
CA LEU A 201 -5.51 26.47 8.63
C LEU A 201 -5.67 27.91 8.11
N PRO A 202 -5.46 28.17 6.81
CA PRO A 202 -5.55 29.52 6.24
C PRO A 202 -6.93 30.19 6.40
N ASP A 203 -8.00 29.40 6.51
CA ASP A 203 -9.38 29.88 6.73
C ASP A 203 -9.69 30.22 8.20
N GLY A 204 -8.69 30.11 9.09
CA GLY A 204 -8.81 30.34 10.53
C GLY A 204 -9.31 29.13 11.33
N SER A 205 -9.68 28.02 10.66
CA SER A 205 -10.02 26.78 11.34
C SER A 205 -8.76 26.03 11.82
N THR A 206 -8.95 24.90 12.51
CA THR A 206 -7.84 24.13 13.10
C THR A 206 -7.92 22.68 12.65
N TRP A 207 -6.83 22.16 12.12
CA TRP A 207 -6.63 20.74 11.91
C TRP A 207 -6.28 20.07 13.23
N ARG A 208 -6.92 18.95 13.57
CA ARG A 208 -6.70 18.21 14.82
C ARG A 208 -6.22 16.80 14.51
N ASN A 209 -4.96 16.53 14.80
CA ASN A 209 -4.36 15.23 14.59
C ASN A 209 -4.63 14.29 15.77
N ILE A 210 -4.87 13.02 15.48
CA ILE A 210 -4.45 11.96 16.41
C ILE A 210 -2.92 12.00 16.49
N THR A 211 -2.37 11.87 17.69
CA THR A 211 -0.92 11.79 17.92
C THR A 211 -0.59 10.62 18.84
N THR A 212 0.55 9.98 18.61
CA THR A 212 1.17 9.02 19.54
C THR A 212 2.54 9.54 19.94
N GLU A 213 3.13 8.96 20.98
CA GLU A 213 4.49 9.32 21.43
C GLU A 213 5.50 9.20 20.29
N GLU A 214 5.45 8.10 19.53
CA GLU A 214 6.37 7.84 18.43
C GLU A 214 6.14 8.74 17.22
N LYS A 215 4.90 9.24 17.02
CA LYS A 215 4.57 10.13 15.91
C LYS A 215 4.83 11.61 16.23
N ALA A 216 5.02 11.94 17.51
CA ALA A 216 5.30 13.30 17.96
C ALA A 216 6.79 13.69 17.84
N LYS A 217 7.66 12.78 17.40
CA LYS A 217 9.10 13.00 17.18
C LYS A 217 9.59 12.23 15.95
N VAL A 218 10.85 12.48 15.56
CA VAL A 218 11.53 11.67 14.54
C VAL A 218 11.82 10.27 15.09
N ALA A 219 11.76 9.25 14.24
CA ALA A 219 12.05 7.88 14.62
C ALA A 219 13.56 7.61 14.56
N GLU A 220 14.09 7.02 15.63
CA GLU A 220 15.49 6.63 15.70
C GLU A 220 15.61 5.13 16.04
N THR A 221 14.77 4.65 16.94
CA THR A 221 14.72 3.27 17.42
C THR A 221 13.73 2.43 16.61
N LEU A 222 13.92 1.10 16.62
CA LEU A 222 12.98 0.18 15.99
C LEU A 222 11.55 0.33 16.54
N ALA A 223 11.38 0.63 17.82
CA ALA A 223 10.07 0.84 18.43
C ALA A 223 9.35 2.06 17.86
N GLU A 224 10.09 3.15 17.60
CA GLU A 224 9.57 4.38 17.01
C GLU A 224 9.21 4.20 15.53
N PHE A 225 10.05 3.49 14.75
CA PHE A 225 9.70 3.11 13.38
C PHE A 225 8.42 2.26 13.33
N ARG A 226 8.32 1.23 14.19
CA ARG A 226 7.08 0.43 14.32
C ARG A 226 5.89 1.30 14.71
N GLY A 227 6.08 2.28 15.61
CA GLY A 227 5.05 3.23 16.01
C GLY A 227 4.48 4.04 14.85
N ASN A 228 5.33 4.47 13.92
CA ASN A 228 4.90 5.17 12.71
C ASN A 228 4.03 4.29 11.79
N PHE A 229 4.36 3.01 11.61
CA PHE A 229 3.48 2.10 10.84
C PHE A 229 2.17 1.79 11.59
N ARG A 230 2.22 1.61 12.92
CA ARG A 230 1.00 1.43 13.74
C ARG A 230 0.06 2.63 13.66
N TYR A 231 0.61 3.84 13.62
CA TYR A 231 -0.14 5.09 13.61
C TYR A 231 -1.16 5.13 12.48
N ASN A 232 -0.74 4.81 11.25
CA ASN A 232 -1.63 4.84 10.09
C ASN A 232 -2.78 3.84 10.22
N LEU A 233 -2.56 2.70 10.87
CA LEU A 233 -3.59 1.68 11.12
C LEU A 233 -4.57 2.07 12.25
N LEU A 234 -4.46 3.27 12.84
CA LEU A 234 -5.52 3.82 13.70
C LEU A 234 -6.72 4.32 12.87
N ASP A 235 -6.49 4.69 11.61
CA ASP A 235 -7.53 5.17 10.71
C ASP A 235 -8.50 4.05 10.30
N GLU A 236 -9.81 4.34 10.30
CA GLU A 236 -10.84 3.37 9.96
C GLU A 236 -10.97 3.14 8.45
N ASN A 237 -10.78 4.16 7.63
CA ASN A 237 -10.90 4.03 6.18
C ASN A 237 -9.75 3.20 5.63
N LEU A 238 -8.52 3.44 6.10
CA LEU A 238 -7.35 2.63 5.72
C LEU A 238 -7.52 1.17 6.15
N ARG A 239 -7.95 0.90 7.39
CA ARG A 239 -8.20 -0.49 7.84
C ARG A 239 -9.26 -1.19 7.01
N ARG A 240 -10.35 -0.49 6.65
CA ARG A 240 -11.40 -1.04 5.78
C ARG A 240 -10.87 -1.35 4.38
N PHE A 241 -10.13 -0.42 3.80
CA PHE A 241 -9.52 -0.58 2.48
C PHE A 241 -8.55 -1.76 2.45
N ASN A 242 -7.62 -1.84 3.41
CA ASN A 242 -6.64 -2.92 3.48
C ASN A 242 -7.26 -4.31 3.68
N ALA A 243 -8.44 -4.38 4.31
CA ALA A 243 -9.16 -5.63 4.49
C ALA A 243 -9.80 -6.14 3.18
N GLN A 244 -9.89 -5.32 2.13
CA GLN A 244 -10.61 -5.63 0.89
C GLN A 244 -9.74 -5.57 -0.36
N VAL A 245 -8.75 -4.68 -0.37
CA VAL A 245 -7.89 -4.41 -1.51
C VAL A 245 -6.46 -4.86 -1.20
N PRO A 246 -5.92 -5.84 -1.94
CA PRO A 246 -4.52 -6.22 -1.84
C PRO A 246 -3.60 -5.07 -2.19
N SER A 247 -2.50 -4.94 -1.46
CA SER A 247 -1.49 -3.92 -1.75
C SER A 247 -0.20 -4.51 -2.31
N ILE A 248 0.34 -3.86 -3.33
CA ILE A 248 1.71 -4.00 -3.81
C ILE A 248 2.47 -2.79 -3.28
N ILE A 249 3.25 -3.00 -2.22
CA ILE A 249 3.92 -1.93 -1.49
C ILE A 249 5.37 -1.75 -1.96
N GLN A 250 5.76 -0.48 -2.15
CA GLN A 250 7.12 0.06 -2.28
C GLN A 250 7.44 0.92 -1.06
N TRP A 251 8.72 1.25 -0.90
CA TRP A 251 9.15 2.29 0.01
C TRP A 251 9.83 3.40 -0.78
N ASP A 252 9.92 4.57 -0.17
CA ASP A 252 10.67 5.73 -0.62
C ASP A 252 11.53 6.25 0.54
N ASP A 253 11.77 7.55 0.64
CA ASP A 253 12.65 8.12 1.65
C ASP A 253 12.02 8.14 3.03
N HIS A 254 10.77 8.56 3.15
CA HIS A 254 10.16 8.88 4.44
C HIS A 254 9.87 7.66 5.33
N GLU A 255 10.01 6.44 4.81
CA GLU A 255 10.15 5.24 5.66
C GLU A 255 11.38 5.31 6.58
N VAL A 256 12.42 6.01 6.17
CA VAL A 256 13.68 6.21 6.91
C VAL A 256 13.82 7.66 7.34
N ARG A 257 13.97 8.56 6.36
CA ARG A 257 14.22 10.00 6.51
C ARG A 257 14.24 10.64 5.12
N ASN A 258 13.68 11.84 5.00
CA ASN A 258 13.69 12.68 3.79
C ASN A 258 15.06 12.64 3.09
N ASN A 259 15.03 12.39 1.79
CA ASN A 259 16.14 12.44 0.84
C ASN A 259 17.31 11.51 1.18
N TRP A 260 17.06 10.39 1.87
CA TRP A 260 18.15 9.54 2.31
C TRP A 260 18.82 8.76 1.17
N TYR A 261 20.11 8.50 1.37
CA TYR A 261 20.92 7.61 0.54
C TYR A 261 21.90 6.80 1.40
N PRO A 262 22.39 5.64 0.93
CA PRO A 262 23.34 4.82 1.67
C PRO A 262 24.63 5.57 2.05
N GLY A 263 25.05 5.46 3.31
CA GLY A 263 26.24 6.14 3.83
C GLY A 263 26.03 7.61 4.22
N GLN A 264 24.80 8.15 4.12
CA GLN A 264 24.50 9.49 4.60
C GLN A 264 24.75 9.62 6.12
N THR A 265 25.28 10.77 6.52
CA THR A 265 25.39 11.16 7.93
C THR A 265 24.58 12.43 8.17
N ILE A 266 23.64 12.38 9.11
CA ILE A 266 22.82 13.53 9.47
C ILE A 266 23.73 14.61 10.09
N LEU A 267 23.57 15.86 9.65
CA LEU A 267 24.34 16.99 10.18
C LEU A 267 24.08 17.18 11.68
N ASP A 268 25.12 17.62 12.41
CA ASP A 268 25.03 17.93 13.84
C ASP A 268 24.04 19.06 14.15
N SER A 269 23.80 19.93 13.17
CA SER A 269 22.82 21.01 13.26
C SER A 269 21.37 20.52 13.34
N ASP A 270 21.06 19.31 12.87
CA ASP A 270 19.73 18.72 13.03
C ASP A 270 19.63 18.05 14.41
N THR A 271 19.28 18.85 15.40
CA THR A 271 19.18 18.45 16.82
C THR A 271 18.00 17.53 17.13
N ARG A 272 17.14 17.25 16.14
CA ARG A 272 16.04 16.27 16.29
C ARG A 272 16.57 14.85 16.43
N TYR A 273 17.75 14.58 15.87
CA TYR A 273 18.39 13.26 15.85
C TYR A 273 19.60 13.19 16.77
N THR A 274 19.63 12.14 17.59
CA THR A 274 20.82 11.69 18.34
C THR A 274 21.62 10.65 17.55
N GLU A 275 20.93 9.73 16.87
CA GLU A 275 21.52 8.82 15.91
C GLU A 275 21.78 9.56 14.60
N LYS A 276 23.05 9.63 14.18
CA LYS A 276 23.44 10.36 12.96
C LYS A 276 23.68 9.45 11.76
N SER A 277 23.86 8.14 11.98
CA SER A 277 24.03 7.17 10.90
C SER A 277 22.69 6.84 10.26
N VAL A 278 22.51 7.27 9.02
CA VAL A 278 21.31 6.95 8.24
C VAL A 278 21.22 5.46 7.92
N ASP A 279 22.36 4.78 7.70
CA ASP A 279 22.37 3.32 7.51
C ASP A 279 21.79 2.58 8.73
N THR A 280 22.05 3.08 9.94
CA THR A 280 21.50 2.51 11.16
C THR A 280 19.98 2.72 11.24
N LEU A 281 19.49 3.90 10.84
CA LEU A 281 18.06 4.19 10.74
C LEU A 281 17.40 3.30 9.68
N ALA A 282 18.01 3.18 8.50
CA ALA A 282 17.50 2.39 7.38
C ALA A 282 17.34 0.90 7.74
N VAL A 283 18.28 0.32 8.49
CA VAL A 283 18.16 -1.07 8.98
C VAL A 283 16.94 -1.22 9.92
N ARG A 284 16.71 -0.27 10.82
CA ARG A 284 15.59 -0.30 11.77
C ARG A 284 14.25 -0.07 11.05
N ALA A 285 14.20 0.93 10.18
CA ALA A 285 13.06 1.24 9.32
C ALA A 285 12.66 0.03 8.47
N ARG A 286 13.63 -0.56 7.75
CA ARG A 286 13.40 -1.73 6.90
C ARG A 286 12.87 -2.93 7.67
N ARG A 287 13.35 -3.16 8.90
CA ARG A 287 12.78 -4.20 9.76
C ARG A 287 11.31 -3.92 10.06
N ALA A 288 10.98 -2.71 10.51
CA ALA A 288 9.58 -2.33 10.76
C ALA A 288 8.72 -2.43 9.48
N PHE A 289 9.22 -1.95 8.34
CA PHE A 289 8.55 -2.06 7.04
C PHE A 289 8.25 -3.53 6.68
N SER A 290 9.22 -4.44 6.86
CA SER A 290 9.02 -5.88 6.62
C SER A 290 8.02 -6.55 7.57
N GLU A 291 7.86 -6.00 8.77
CA GLU A 291 6.93 -6.51 9.79
C GLU A 291 5.51 -6.01 9.53
N TYR A 292 5.34 -4.81 8.96
CA TYR A 292 4.03 -4.17 8.80
C TYR A 292 3.38 -4.37 7.42
N PHE A 293 4.15 -4.77 6.40
CA PHE A 293 3.60 -5.03 5.08
C PHE A 293 3.73 -6.48 4.61
N PRO A 294 2.67 -7.04 3.99
CA PRO A 294 2.69 -8.37 3.40
C PRO A 294 3.49 -8.40 2.08
N ILE A 295 4.83 -8.36 2.17
CA ILE A 295 5.75 -8.37 1.03
C ILE A 295 6.45 -9.73 0.90
N SER A 296 6.34 -10.36 -0.27
CA SER A 296 6.77 -11.75 -0.48
C SER A 296 8.28 -11.97 -0.43
N THR A 297 9.07 -10.94 -0.73
CA THR A 297 10.53 -10.95 -0.75
C THR A 297 11.16 -10.48 0.57
N LEU A 298 10.37 -9.87 1.47
CA LEU A 298 10.84 -9.34 2.76
C LEU A 298 10.33 -10.11 3.99
N ARG A 299 9.33 -10.99 3.84
CA ARG A 299 8.86 -11.80 4.97
C ARG A 299 9.97 -12.65 5.60
N PRO A 300 9.87 -13.00 6.90
CA PRO A 300 10.78 -13.94 7.54
C PRO A 300 10.98 -15.24 6.73
N GLY A 301 12.24 -15.62 6.49
CA GLY A 301 12.60 -16.80 5.70
C GLY A 301 12.52 -16.62 4.18
N ALA A 302 12.25 -15.42 3.66
CA ALA A 302 12.45 -15.11 2.25
C ALA A 302 13.95 -15.14 1.90
N LYS A 303 14.28 -15.63 0.69
CA LYS A 303 15.67 -15.75 0.23
C LYS A 303 16.26 -14.42 -0.23
N ASP A 304 15.43 -13.60 -0.86
CA ASP A 304 15.91 -12.44 -1.61
C ASP A 304 16.18 -11.24 -0.72
N GLY A 305 15.34 -10.99 0.29
CA GLY A 305 15.47 -9.85 1.19
C GLY A 305 15.61 -8.55 0.39
N ARG A 306 14.61 -8.17 -0.41
CA ARG A 306 14.63 -6.94 -1.24
C ARG A 306 13.23 -6.40 -1.49
N VAL A 307 13.09 -5.11 -1.72
CA VAL A 307 11.81 -4.47 -2.05
C VAL A 307 11.45 -4.72 -3.51
N TYR A 308 12.39 -4.48 -4.44
CA TYR A 308 12.16 -4.63 -5.88
C TYR A 308 11.84 -6.09 -6.27
N ARG A 309 10.80 -6.28 -7.08
CA ARG A 309 10.24 -7.58 -7.47
C ARG A 309 9.27 -7.46 -8.65
N VAL A 310 8.89 -8.58 -9.27
CA VAL A 310 7.83 -8.60 -10.30
C VAL A 310 6.59 -9.27 -9.72
N LEU A 311 5.42 -8.66 -9.91
CA LEU A 311 4.12 -9.27 -9.63
C LEU A 311 3.41 -9.55 -10.95
N HIS A 312 3.13 -10.83 -11.19
CA HIS A 312 2.45 -11.30 -12.39
C HIS A 312 0.93 -11.27 -12.17
N GLN A 313 0.25 -10.34 -12.83
CA GLN A 313 -1.20 -10.15 -12.77
C GLN A 313 -1.86 -10.74 -14.03
N GLY A 314 -1.69 -12.05 -14.18
CA GLY A 314 -2.22 -12.80 -15.32
C GLY A 314 -1.48 -12.50 -16.64
N PRO A 315 -2.12 -12.77 -17.79
CA PRO A 315 -1.52 -12.51 -19.10
C PRO A 315 -1.54 -11.03 -19.51
N LEU A 316 -2.29 -10.18 -18.80
CA LEU A 316 -2.46 -8.77 -19.17
C LEU A 316 -1.35 -7.88 -18.62
N LEU A 317 -0.88 -8.14 -17.40
CA LEU A 317 -0.07 -7.18 -16.68
C LEU A 317 1.04 -7.86 -15.88
N ASP A 318 2.26 -7.34 -16.05
CA ASP A 318 3.35 -7.51 -15.08
C ASP A 318 3.63 -6.14 -14.43
N VAL A 319 3.68 -6.12 -13.10
CA VAL A 319 4.09 -4.94 -12.32
C VAL A 319 5.53 -5.11 -11.87
N PHE A 320 6.41 -4.23 -12.36
CA PHE A 320 7.82 -4.15 -12.01
C PHE A 320 7.98 -3.14 -10.89
N VAL A 321 8.09 -3.65 -9.68
CA VAL A 321 8.25 -2.87 -8.46
C VAL A 321 9.73 -2.54 -8.31
N LEU A 322 10.08 -1.25 -8.30
CA LEU A 322 11.43 -0.77 -8.09
C LEU A 322 11.71 -0.45 -6.62
N ASP A 323 12.98 -0.25 -6.32
CA ASP A 323 13.55 0.30 -5.09
C ASP A 323 14.59 1.33 -5.53
N MET A 324 14.26 2.62 -5.49
CA MET A 324 15.18 3.68 -5.93
C MET A 324 15.92 4.31 -4.74
N ARG A 325 15.92 3.64 -3.58
CA ARG A 325 16.53 4.10 -2.32
C ARG A 325 17.69 3.26 -1.85
N THR A 326 17.54 1.94 -1.75
CA THR A 326 18.54 1.07 -1.10
C THR A 326 19.91 1.10 -1.81
N TYR A 327 19.92 1.30 -3.13
CA TYR A 327 21.07 1.01 -3.98
C TYR A 327 21.62 2.24 -4.71
N ARG A 328 20.98 3.40 -4.54
CA ARG A 328 21.35 4.65 -5.21
C ARG A 328 22.70 5.20 -4.74
N ASN A 329 23.28 6.08 -5.56
CA ASN A 329 24.42 6.91 -5.18
C ASN A 329 24.00 8.05 -4.22
N ALA A 330 25.00 8.78 -3.70
CA ALA A 330 24.76 9.94 -2.84
C ALA A 330 24.12 11.12 -3.59
N ASN A 331 23.35 11.93 -2.86
CA ASN A 331 22.85 13.20 -3.39
C ASN A 331 24.00 14.17 -3.67
N SER A 332 23.98 14.72 -4.87
CA SER A 332 25.02 15.60 -5.41
C SER A 332 24.36 16.58 -6.38
N PRO A 333 25.10 17.53 -6.98
CA PRO A 333 24.60 18.30 -8.13
C PRO A 333 24.16 17.44 -9.31
N ASP A 334 24.52 16.15 -9.31
CA ASP A 334 24.12 15.12 -10.28
C ASP A 334 24.59 15.40 -11.72
N ASP A 335 25.78 15.98 -11.84
CA ASP A 335 26.42 16.40 -13.10
C ASP A 335 27.49 15.42 -13.62
N GLN A 336 27.54 14.19 -13.08
CA GLN A 336 28.58 13.23 -13.43
C GLN A 336 28.39 12.68 -14.85
N THR A 337 29.48 12.61 -15.62
CA THR A 337 29.45 12.00 -16.97
C THR A 337 29.52 10.46 -16.95
N VAL A 338 29.86 9.88 -15.80
CA VAL A 338 29.93 8.44 -15.57
C VAL A 338 29.43 8.16 -14.16
N ASP A 339 28.37 7.37 -14.05
CA ASP A 339 27.84 6.92 -12.77
C ASP A 339 27.39 5.45 -12.84
N PRO A 340 28.26 4.50 -12.44
CA PRO A 340 27.93 3.08 -12.48
C PRO A 340 26.92 2.66 -11.41
N GLN A 341 26.74 3.47 -10.35
CA GLN A 341 25.79 3.16 -9.28
C GLN A 341 24.40 3.72 -9.61
N GLY A 342 24.32 4.99 -10.03
CA GLY A 342 23.08 5.63 -10.45
C GLY A 342 21.97 5.57 -9.40
N ILE A 343 20.72 5.59 -9.86
CA ILE A 343 19.54 5.59 -9.00
C ILE A 343 19.08 4.17 -8.60
N LEU A 344 19.34 3.15 -9.43
CA LEU A 344 18.89 1.77 -9.17
C LEU A 344 19.97 0.87 -8.59
N GLY A 345 21.25 1.22 -8.73
CA GLY A 345 22.34 0.26 -8.58
C GLY A 345 22.42 -0.73 -9.75
N ALA A 346 23.63 -1.24 -10.00
CA ALA A 346 23.90 -2.10 -11.16
C ALA A 346 23.08 -3.40 -11.17
N GLU A 347 22.92 -4.06 -10.02
CA GLU A 347 22.22 -5.34 -9.92
C GLU A 347 20.72 -5.22 -10.26
N GLN A 348 20.06 -4.17 -9.76
CA GLN A 348 18.65 -3.93 -10.01
C GLN A 348 18.42 -3.48 -11.46
N LEU A 349 19.29 -2.65 -12.04
CA LEU A 349 19.21 -2.27 -13.45
C LEU A 349 19.29 -3.49 -14.37
N GLU A 350 20.26 -4.39 -14.12
CA GLU A 350 20.39 -5.63 -14.90
C GLU A 350 19.24 -6.61 -14.65
N TRP A 351 18.73 -6.69 -13.42
CA TRP A 351 17.50 -7.42 -13.12
C TRP A 351 16.32 -6.86 -13.93
N LEU A 352 16.12 -5.55 -13.95
CA LEU A 352 14.99 -4.92 -14.62
C LEU A 352 15.03 -5.17 -16.14
N LYS A 353 16.18 -4.96 -16.78
CA LYS A 353 16.39 -5.29 -18.20
C LYS A 353 16.05 -6.75 -18.52
N ARG A 354 16.53 -7.68 -17.69
CA ARG A 354 16.28 -9.11 -17.86
C ARG A 354 14.79 -9.44 -17.70
N GLU A 355 14.15 -8.97 -16.64
CA GLU A 355 12.74 -9.29 -16.38
C GLU A 355 11.81 -8.65 -17.42
N LEU A 356 12.08 -7.41 -17.86
CA LEU A 356 11.34 -6.76 -18.95
C LEU A 356 11.42 -7.57 -20.26
N SER A 357 12.61 -8.09 -20.60
CA SER A 357 12.81 -8.95 -21.77
C SER A 357 12.12 -10.31 -21.66
N ARG A 358 11.98 -10.84 -20.43
CA ARG A 358 11.35 -12.14 -20.17
C ARG A 358 9.83 -12.06 -20.11
N SER A 359 9.28 -10.91 -19.73
CA SER A 359 7.85 -10.70 -19.65
C SER A 359 7.15 -10.97 -20.98
N ARG A 360 5.96 -11.58 -20.87
CA ARG A 360 5.03 -11.83 -21.99
C ARG A 360 3.67 -11.17 -21.76
N ALA A 361 3.52 -10.43 -20.67
CA ALA A 361 2.33 -9.65 -20.39
C ALA A 361 2.12 -8.56 -21.45
N VAL A 362 0.85 -8.24 -21.72
CA VAL A 362 0.47 -7.17 -22.64
C VAL A 362 1.06 -5.83 -22.19
N TRP A 363 0.98 -5.55 -20.89
CA TRP A 363 1.49 -4.36 -20.23
C TRP A 363 2.57 -4.69 -19.21
N LYS A 364 3.57 -3.81 -19.13
CA LYS A 364 4.70 -3.82 -18.22
C LYS A 364 4.69 -2.49 -17.50
N VAL A 365 3.99 -2.45 -16.36
CA VAL A 365 3.92 -1.25 -15.53
C VAL A 365 5.17 -1.21 -14.68
N ILE A 366 5.95 -0.16 -14.81
CA ILE A 366 7.12 0.10 -13.99
C ILE A 366 6.67 1.05 -12.89
N ALA A 367 6.51 0.52 -11.69
CA ALA A 367 6.17 1.29 -10.51
C ALA A 367 7.48 1.79 -9.91
N ALA A 368 7.67 3.11 -9.93
CA ALA A 368 8.86 3.78 -9.44
C ALA A 368 8.47 4.70 -8.29
N ASP A 369 9.28 4.71 -7.23
CA ASP A 369 9.03 5.55 -6.06
C ASP A 369 9.18 7.04 -6.41
N MET A 370 10.23 7.40 -7.17
CA MET A 370 10.47 8.77 -7.64
C MET A 370 10.15 9.00 -9.13
N PRO A 371 9.90 10.26 -9.53
CA PRO A 371 9.67 10.62 -10.93
C PRO A 371 10.95 10.60 -11.79
N LEU A 372 10.76 10.49 -13.11
CA LEU A 372 11.85 10.43 -14.09
C LEU A 372 12.30 11.81 -14.56
N GLY A 373 11.37 12.65 -15.01
CA GLY A 373 11.66 13.94 -15.65
C GLY A 373 11.33 15.16 -14.79
N LEU A 374 10.93 14.96 -13.54
CA LEU A 374 10.64 16.04 -12.60
C LEU A 374 11.87 16.32 -11.75
N VAL A 375 12.31 17.57 -11.75
CA VAL A 375 13.44 18.02 -10.93
C VAL A 375 12.98 18.10 -9.48
N VAL A 376 13.63 17.33 -8.61
CA VAL A 376 13.39 17.33 -7.16
C VAL A 376 14.67 17.76 -6.47
N PRO A 377 14.76 19.03 -6.01
CA PRO A 377 15.93 19.54 -5.32
C PRO A 377 16.08 18.95 -3.91
N ASP A 378 17.31 18.64 -3.52
CA ASP A 378 17.68 18.30 -2.16
C ASP A 378 18.45 19.46 -1.50
N ALA A 379 17.74 20.27 -0.71
CA ALA A 379 18.33 21.35 0.07
C ALA A 379 18.70 20.93 1.51
N THR A 380 18.54 19.65 1.87
CA THR A 380 18.62 19.18 3.28
C THR A 380 19.99 19.41 3.91
N GLU A 381 21.04 19.52 3.10
CA GLU A 381 22.42 19.83 3.53
C GLU A 381 22.90 21.22 3.12
N GLY A 382 22.00 22.12 2.71
CA GLY A 382 22.35 23.48 2.26
C GLY A 382 23.16 23.52 0.95
N LYS A 383 23.17 22.42 0.21
CA LYS A 383 23.78 22.28 -1.12
C LYS A 383 22.69 22.28 -2.19
N ALA A 384 23.04 22.71 -3.40
CA ALA A 384 22.16 22.56 -4.56
C ALA A 384 22.29 21.14 -5.12
N ASN A 385 21.83 20.15 -4.34
CA ASN A 385 21.83 18.76 -4.74
C ASN A 385 20.50 18.38 -5.37
N ILE A 386 20.49 17.23 -6.04
CA ILE A 386 19.31 16.62 -6.64
C ILE A 386 18.97 15.33 -5.90
N GLU A 387 17.67 15.15 -5.70
CA GLU A 387 17.07 13.98 -5.07
C GLU A 387 16.60 12.97 -6.13
N ALA A 388 15.88 13.39 -7.16
CA ALA A 388 15.29 12.44 -8.11
C ALA A 388 16.25 12.08 -9.26
N VAL A 389 15.70 11.55 -10.35
CA VAL A 389 16.41 11.20 -11.58
C VAL A 389 16.85 12.44 -12.35
N ALA A 390 15.95 13.42 -12.49
CA ALA A 390 16.17 14.59 -13.33
C ALA A 390 17.00 15.65 -12.59
N GLN A 391 18.13 16.05 -13.19
CA GLN A 391 19.11 16.92 -12.53
C GLN A 391 18.93 18.42 -12.79
N GLY A 392 18.13 18.80 -13.79
CA GLY A 392 17.74 20.18 -14.07
C GLY A 392 18.48 20.85 -15.23
N ASP A 393 19.44 20.18 -15.87
CA ASP A 393 20.07 20.56 -17.13
C ASP A 393 19.38 19.83 -18.30
N PRO A 394 18.71 20.53 -19.24
CA PRO A 394 18.00 19.91 -20.37
C PRO A 394 18.93 19.33 -21.47
N GLY A 395 20.20 19.09 -21.13
CA GLY A 395 21.27 18.63 -22.01
C GLY A 395 21.35 17.12 -22.19
N ALA A 396 22.56 16.62 -22.50
CA ALA A 396 22.79 15.18 -22.57
C ALA A 396 22.63 14.55 -21.18
N PRO A 397 22.23 13.27 -21.06
CA PRO A 397 22.04 12.63 -19.76
C PRO A 397 23.32 12.69 -18.92
N LEU A 398 23.17 13.15 -17.68
CA LEU A 398 24.21 13.19 -16.66
C LEU A 398 23.71 12.51 -15.38
N GLY A 399 24.64 12.21 -14.47
CA GLY A 399 24.32 11.65 -13.15
C GLY A 399 23.41 10.44 -13.25
N ARG A 400 22.28 10.49 -12.55
CA ARG A 400 21.29 9.40 -12.50
C ARG A 400 20.51 9.20 -13.79
N GLU A 401 20.41 10.22 -14.64
CA GLU A 401 19.77 10.11 -15.95
C GLU A 401 20.49 9.10 -16.85
N LEU A 402 21.79 8.85 -16.63
CA LEU A 402 22.57 7.88 -17.39
C LEU A 402 21.96 6.46 -17.35
N GLN A 403 21.50 6.01 -16.18
CA GLN A 403 20.87 4.69 -16.05
C GLN A 403 19.50 4.63 -16.71
N ILE A 404 18.73 5.72 -16.65
CA ILE A 404 17.43 5.81 -17.32
C ILE A 404 17.61 5.85 -18.84
N ALA A 405 18.59 6.61 -19.35
CA ALA A 405 18.96 6.61 -20.76
C ALA A 405 19.38 5.21 -21.24
N GLU A 406 20.17 4.48 -20.43
CA GLU A 406 20.56 3.10 -20.72
C GLU A 406 19.36 2.15 -20.78
N LEU A 407 18.43 2.26 -19.81
CA LEU A 407 17.24 1.43 -19.76
C LEU A 407 16.29 1.71 -20.92
N LEU A 408 16.03 2.99 -21.22
CA LEU A 408 15.16 3.41 -22.31
C LEU A 408 15.73 2.96 -23.68
N ARG A 409 17.04 3.10 -23.88
CA ARG A 409 17.76 2.52 -25.02
C ARG A 409 17.57 1.02 -25.11
N TYR A 410 17.73 0.31 -23.99
CA TYR A 410 17.57 -1.14 -23.95
C TYR A 410 16.15 -1.56 -24.34
N ILE A 411 15.12 -0.91 -23.80
CA ILE A 411 13.70 -1.15 -24.12
C ILE A 411 13.46 -1.01 -25.63
N LYS A 412 13.95 0.08 -26.23
CA LYS A 412 13.88 0.33 -27.67
C LYS A 412 14.54 -0.78 -28.49
N HIS A 413 15.83 -1.05 -28.26
CA HIS A 413 16.59 -2.00 -29.10
C HIS A 413 16.13 -3.46 -28.91
N ARG A 414 15.62 -3.81 -27.73
CA ARG A 414 15.00 -5.12 -27.47
C ARG A 414 13.55 -5.20 -27.92
N ARG A 415 12.97 -4.09 -28.40
CA ARG A 415 11.59 -3.98 -28.86
C ARG A 415 10.59 -4.44 -27.80
N ILE A 416 10.85 -4.08 -26.54
CA ILE A 416 9.96 -4.41 -25.42
C ILE A 416 8.70 -3.56 -25.55
N THR A 417 7.55 -4.21 -25.58
CA THR A 417 6.26 -3.53 -25.80
C THR A 417 5.49 -3.29 -24.49
N GLY A 418 4.63 -2.26 -24.50
CA GLY A 418 3.64 -2.01 -23.46
C GLY A 418 4.22 -1.47 -22.14
N THR A 419 5.31 -0.71 -22.18
CA THR A 419 5.91 -0.10 -20.97
C THR A 419 5.18 1.19 -20.59
N VAL A 420 4.86 1.34 -19.30
CA VAL A 420 4.24 2.55 -18.71
C VAL A 420 4.86 2.80 -17.35
N TRP A 421 5.13 4.06 -17.00
CA TRP A 421 5.68 4.44 -15.71
C TRP A 421 4.61 5.06 -14.82
N LEU A 422 4.56 4.60 -13.56
CA LEU A 422 3.71 5.16 -12.51
C LEU A 422 4.59 5.60 -11.34
N THR A 423 4.47 6.87 -10.94
CA THR A 423 5.35 7.50 -9.93
C THR A 423 4.56 8.34 -8.90
N ALA A 424 5.21 8.70 -7.79
CA ALA A 424 4.66 9.53 -6.70
C ALA A 424 5.68 10.62 -6.25
N ASP A 425 5.95 10.78 -4.95
CA ASP A 425 6.97 11.65 -4.32
C ASP A 425 6.69 13.17 -4.37
N VAL A 426 6.25 13.71 -5.51
CA VAL A 426 6.18 15.18 -5.71
C VAL A 426 4.91 15.85 -5.18
N HIS A 427 4.00 15.10 -4.57
CA HIS A 427 2.78 15.62 -3.91
C HIS A 427 1.89 16.48 -4.82
N HIS A 428 1.78 16.07 -6.08
CA HIS A 428 0.78 16.55 -7.02
C HIS A 428 0.47 15.46 -8.05
N THR A 429 -0.60 15.65 -8.83
CA THR A 429 -0.92 14.72 -9.93
C THR A 429 -0.62 15.33 -11.30
N SER A 430 -0.06 14.53 -12.20
CA SER A 430 0.31 14.99 -13.54
C SER A 430 0.50 13.84 -14.54
N ALA A 431 0.48 14.17 -15.83
CA ALA A 431 0.77 13.25 -16.92
C ALA A 431 1.78 13.86 -17.89
N GLN A 432 2.85 13.11 -18.16
CA GLN A 432 3.96 13.53 -19.01
C GLN A 432 4.10 12.55 -20.18
N HIS A 433 4.26 13.10 -21.37
CA HIS A 433 4.65 12.32 -22.55
C HIS A 433 6.07 12.66 -22.96
N TYR A 434 6.92 11.64 -23.04
CA TYR A 434 8.33 11.78 -23.41
C TYR A 434 8.51 11.40 -24.87
N GLN A 435 9.18 12.25 -25.66
CA GLN A 435 9.34 12.02 -27.10
C GLN A 435 10.74 12.38 -27.58
N PRO A 436 11.43 11.49 -28.32
CA PRO A 436 12.79 11.73 -28.80
C PRO A 436 12.96 13.00 -29.64
N SER A 437 11.93 13.41 -30.38
CA SER A 437 11.99 14.63 -31.20
C SER A 437 11.99 15.93 -30.40
N ARG A 438 11.71 15.88 -29.10
CA ARG A 438 11.80 17.01 -28.14
C ARG A 438 13.00 16.89 -27.20
N ALA A 439 13.75 15.80 -27.28
CA ALA A 439 14.74 15.42 -26.28
C ALA A 439 16.17 15.74 -26.73
N ALA A 440 17.05 15.99 -25.77
CA ALA A 440 18.49 16.03 -26.03
C ALA A 440 19.07 14.62 -26.22
N PHE A 441 18.61 13.64 -25.43
CA PHE A 441 18.89 12.22 -25.66
C PHE A 441 17.83 11.60 -26.56
N THR A 442 18.18 11.10 -27.74
CA THR A 442 17.16 10.64 -28.72
C THR A 442 17.09 9.12 -28.91
N ASP A 443 17.92 8.33 -28.23
CA ASP A 443 17.97 6.88 -28.42
C ASP A 443 16.97 6.12 -27.52
N PHE A 444 15.70 6.47 -27.63
CA PHE A 444 14.58 5.82 -26.94
C PHE A 444 13.31 5.87 -27.80
N GLU A 445 12.25 5.18 -27.39
CA GLU A 445 10.90 5.25 -28.00
C GLU A 445 9.96 6.07 -27.11
N PRO A 446 8.93 6.75 -27.66
CA PRO A 446 8.01 7.55 -26.85
C PRO A 446 7.38 6.76 -25.71
N PHE A 447 7.18 7.38 -24.55
CA PHE A 447 6.55 6.72 -23.40
C PHE A 447 5.78 7.71 -22.52
N TRP A 448 4.95 7.16 -21.64
CA TRP A 448 4.18 7.92 -20.65
C TRP A 448 4.67 7.66 -19.24
N GLU A 449 4.71 8.74 -18.47
CA GLU A 449 4.76 8.74 -17.02
C GLU A 449 3.46 9.35 -16.49
N PHE A 450 2.90 8.73 -15.46
CA PHE A 450 1.77 9.27 -14.72
C PHE A 450 2.14 9.37 -13.24
N VAL A 451 1.98 10.57 -12.71
CA VAL A 451 2.31 10.89 -11.32
C VAL A 451 1.04 11.05 -10.52
N SER A 452 0.96 10.40 -9.37
CA SER A 452 -0.15 10.60 -8.45
C SER A 452 0.24 10.49 -6.98
N GLY A 453 -0.17 11.50 -6.24
CA GLY A 453 0.05 11.71 -4.81
C GLY A 453 -0.26 13.18 -4.52
N PRO A 454 -0.49 13.57 -3.26
CA PRO A 454 -0.38 12.74 -2.07
C PRO A 454 -1.71 12.10 -1.66
N LEU A 455 -1.64 11.06 -0.82
CA LEU A 455 -2.81 10.39 -0.24
C LEU A 455 -3.42 11.19 0.92
N ASN A 456 -2.57 11.64 1.85
CA ASN A 456 -2.94 12.51 2.97
C ASN A 456 -1.71 13.26 3.50
N ALA A 457 -0.86 13.75 2.60
CA ALA A 457 0.30 14.55 2.93
C ALA A 457 0.11 15.99 2.41
N GLY A 458 1.02 16.89 2.74
CA GLY A 458 0.92 18.28 2.30
C GLY A 458 1.11 18.40 0.80
N ALA A 459 0.22 19.04 0.06
CA ALA A 459 0.39 19.19 -1.39
C ALA A 459 1.38 20.32 -1.75
N PHE A 460 2.14 20.17 -2.84
CA PHE A 460 3.18 21.11 -3.26
C PHE A 460 3.01 21.59 -4.71
N PRO A 461 3.55 22.78 -5.05
CA PRO A 461 3.56 23.27 -6.42
C PRO A 461 4.20 22.30 -7.39
N ALA A 462 3.76 22.39 -8.65
CA ALA A 462 4.24 21.48 -9.68
C ALA A 462 5.76 21.61 -9.87
N SER A 463 6.48 20.50 -9.76
CA SER A 463 7.93 20.46 -9.99
C SER A 463 8.27 20.88 -11.42
N THR A 464 9.49 21.36 -11.66
CA THR A 464 9.97 21.72 -13.00
C THR A 464 10.27 20.46 -13.82
N LEU A 465 10.05 20.51 -15.14
CA LEU A 465 10.46 19.44 -16.05
C LEU A 465 11.90 19.63 -16.53
N ASP A 466 12.62 18.53 -16.64
CA ASP A 466 13.93 18.44 -17.29
C ASP A 466 13.80 18.03 -18.78
N GLY A 467 14.51 18.71 -19.66
CA GLY A 467 14.48 18.50 -21.11
C GLY A 467 15.25 17.30 -21.64
N THR A 468 16.06 16.60 -20.83
CA THR A 468 16.93 15.49 -21.25
C THR A 468 16.20 14.44 -22.09
N PHE A 469 15.00 14.05 -21.65
CA PHE A 469 14.14 13.06 -22.33
C PHE A 469 12.93 13.69 -23.05
N GLY A 470 12.91 15.01 -23.25
CA GLY A 470 11.89 15.73 -24.01
C GLY A 470 10.45 15.58 -23.51
N PRO A 471 10.18 15.71 -22.19
CA PRO A 471 8.81 15.64 -21.68
C PRO A 471 7.94 16.79 -22.18
N GLU A 472 6.68 16.48 -22.44
CA GLU A 472 5.59 17.43 -22.52
C GLU A 472 4.63 17.15 -21.36
N ARG A 473 4.35 18.16 -20.54
CA ARG A 473 3.34 18.08 -19.47
C ARG A 473 1.95 18.25 -20.06
N VAL A 474 1.30 17.15 -20.36
CA VAL A 474 -0.04 17.13 -20.96
C VAL A 474 -1.12 17.47 -19.93
N PHE A 475 -0.89 17.16 -18.66
CA PHE A 475 -1.81 17.49 -17.58
C PHE A 475 -1.05 17.70 -16.26
N VAL A 476 -1.55 18.62 -15.43
CA VAL A 476 -1.13 18.80 -14.03
C VAL A 476 -2.24 19.42 -13.20
N LYS A 477 -2.39 18.94 -11.96
CA LYS A 477 -3.13 19.64 -10.91
C LYS A 477 -2.26 19.68 -9.65
N ALA A 478 -1.87 20.88 -9.26
CA ALA A 478 -1.01 21.18 -8.13
C ALA A 478 -1.45 22.52 -7.51
N PRO A 479 -1.25 22.74 -6.20
CA PRO A 479 -1.47 24.04 -5.58
C PRO A 479 -0.43 25.08 -6.03
N GLU A 480 -0.72 26.37 -5.81
CA GLU A 480 0.26 27.45 -6.04
C GLU A 480 1.24 27.63 -4.86
N THR A 481 0.84 27.20 -3.67
CA THR A 481 1.62 27.33 -2.43
C THR A 481 2.06 25.97 -1.91
N ALA A 482 3.19 25.94 -1.20
CA ALA A 482 3.71 24.72 -0.57
C ALA A 482 2.90 24.28 0.66
N ASN A 483 2.92 22.97 0.91
CA ASN A 483 2.33 22.31 2.08
C ASN A 483 0.84 22.64 2.30
N VAL A 484 0.03 22.62 1.24
CA VAL A 484 -1.43 22.78 1.37
C VAL A 484 -2.01 21.57 2.09
N SER A 485 -2.80 21.82 3.14
CA SER A 485 -3.39 20.75 3.94
C SER A 485 -4.40 19.92 3.14
N PRO A 486 -4.67 18.67 3.53
CA PRO A 486 -5.72 17.86 2.91
C PRO A 486 -7.13 18.46 3.01
N ALA A 487 -7.37 19.41 3.93
CA ALA A 487 -8.63 20.16 4.00
C ALA A 487 -8.79 21.16 2.84
N GLY A 488 -7.67 21.65 2.28
CA GLY A 488 -7.64 22.50 1.10
C GLY A 488 -7.77 21.74 -0.23
N GLY A 489 -7.91 20.40 -0.19
CA GLY A 489 -7.99 19.53 -1.35
C GLY A 489 -6.62 18.96 -1.75
N TYR A 490 -6.43 18.78 -3.07
CA TYR A 490 -5.17 18.33 -3.67
C TYR A 490 -4.64 16.99 -3.15
N GLN A 491 -5.53 16.08 -2.79
CA GLN A 491 -5.17 14.69 -2.54
C GLN A 491 -5.59 13.87 -3.75
N PHE A 492 -4.71 13.02 -4.25
CA PHE A 492 -4.85 12.40 -5.55
C PHE A 492 -4.56 10.91 -5.50
N PHE A 493 -5.20 10.15 -6.39
CA PHE A 493 -4.81 8.79 -6.69
C PHE A 493 -5.05 8.51 -8.17
N GLY A 494 -4.26 7.59 -8.72
CA GLY A 494 -4.41 7.12 -10.07
C GLY A 494 -5.23 5.84 -10.15
N GLU A 495 -5.93 5.65 -11.27
CA GLU A 495 -6.65 4.43 -11.60
C GLU A 495 -6.22 3.94 -12.98
N VAL A 496 -6.05 2.62 -13.11
CA VAL A 496 -5.77 1.96 -14.38
C VAL A 496 -6.80 0.85 -14.60
N ASP A 497 -7.42 0.84 -15.77
CA ASP A 497 -8.23 -0.27 -16.29
C ASP A 497 -7.57 -0.85 -17.55
N ILE A 498 -7.38 -2.16 -17.59
CA ILE A 498 -6.97 -2.90 -18.79
C ILE A 498 -8.16 -3.72 -19.27
N ASP A 499 -8.69 -3.37 -20.45
CA ASP A 499 -9.81 -4.10 -21.03
C ASP A 499 -9.37 -5.51 -21.49
N GLY A 500 -10.11 -6.52 -21.05
CA GLY A 500 -9.76 -7.92 -21.31
C GLY A 500 -9.88 -8.34 -22.79
N HIS A 501 -10.69 -7.63 -23.57
CA HIS A 501 -10.93 -7.97 -24.98
C HIS A 501 -9.91 -7.30 -25.89
N SER A 502 -9.86 -5.98 -25.90
CA SER A 502 -8.95 -5.17 -26.71
C SER A 502 -7.50 -5.22 -26.20
N GLY A 503 -7.32 -5.29 -24.87
CA GLY A 503 -6.02 -5.07 -24.23
C GLY A 503 -5.64 -3.59 -24.11
N GLU A 504 -6.53 -2.65 -24.43
CA GLU A 504 -6.31 -1.22 -24.19
C GLU A 504 -6.16 -0.93 -22.69
N LEU A 505 -5.23 -0.04 -22.34
CA LEU A 505 -5.00 0.41 -20.97
C LEU A 505 -5.48 1.85 -20.85
N THR A 506 -6.44 2.08 -19.97
CA THR A 506 -6.97 3.42 -19.66
C THR A 506 -6.42 3.87 -18.32
N VAL A 507 -5.68 4.97 -18.32
CA VAL A 507 -5.21 5.65 -17.11
C VAL A 507 -6.13 6.82 -16.80
N ARG A 508 -6.54 6.96 -15.53
CA ARG A 508 -7.26 8.12 -15.01
C ARG A 508 -6.55 8.68 -13.79
N LEU A 509 -6.43 10.01 -13.75
CA LEU A 509 -5.95 10.72 -12.57
C LEU A 509 -7.16 11.28 -11.84
N ARG A 510 -7.26 11.01 -10.54
CA ARG A 510 -8.45 11.31 -9.73
C ARG A 510 -8.11 12.13 -8.51
N GLU A 511 -9.08 12.91 -8.07
CA GLU A 511 -9.06 13.62 -6.79
C GLU A 511 -9.57 12.73 -5.65
N GLN A 512 -9.40 13.19 -4.41
CA GLN A 512 -9.74 12.49 -3.15
C GLN A 512 -11.14 11.88 -3.12
N ASP A 513 -12.12 12.51 -3.77
CA ASP A 513 -13.52 12.08 -3.81
C ASP A 513 -13.83 11.10 -4.96
N GLY A 514 -12.82 10.78 -5.77
CA GLY A 514 -12.93 9.93 -6.95
C GLY A 514 -13.22 10.70 -8.24
N THR A 515 -13.33 12.02 -8.23
CA THR A 515 -13.54 12.82 -9.45
C THR A 515 -12.42 12.59 -10.45
N VAL A 516 -12.76 12.24 -11.70
CA VAL A 516 -11.78 12.08 -12.80
C VAL A 516 -11.35 13.46 -13.30
N LEU A 517 -10.04 13.72 -13.24
CA LEU A 517 -9.44 14.97 -13.70
C LEU A 517 -8.85 14.86 -15.09
N PHE A 518 -8.32 13.68 -15.42
CA PHE A 518 -7.65 13.40 -16.68
C PHE A 518 -7.86 11.94 -17.08
N THR A 519 -7.88 11.66 -18.38
CA THR A 519 -7.97 10.28 -18.91
C THR A 519 -7.10 10.14 -20.14
N LYS A 520 -6.35 9.02 -20.21
CA LYS A 520 -5.55 8.63 -21.36
C LYS A 520 -5.73 7.15 -21.66
N VAL A 521 -6.05 6.84 -22.91
CA VAL A 521 -6.08 5.46 -23.42
C VAL A 521 -4.77 5.18 -24.16
N LEU A 522 -4.13 4.08 -23.81
CA LEU A 522 -2.89 3.57 -24.38
C LEU A 522 -3.14 2.27 -25.14
N GLN A 523 -2.32 2.04 -26.17
CA GLN A 523 -2.55 0.99 -27.17
C GLN A 523 -1.60 -0.20 -26.94
N PRO A 524 -2.11 -1.44 -26.88
CA PRO A 524 -1.28 -2.60 -26.58
C PRO A 524 -0.28 -2.91 -27.70
N GLY A 525 0.79 -3.63 -27.36
CA GLY A 525 1.71 -4.21 -28.34
C GLY A 525 2.67 -3.22 -29.02
N ARG A 526 2.73 -1.95 -28.60
CA ARG A 526 3.69 -0.97 -29.12
C ARG A 526 4.95 -0.90 -28.26
N VAL A 527 6.11 -0.67 -28.89
CA VAL A 527 7.41 -0.44 -28.22
C VAL A 527 7.51 1.01 -27.68
N GLY A 528 6.78 1.94 -28.30
CA GLY A 528 6.55 3.30 -27.81
C GLY A 528 5.06 3.63 -27.75
N GLN A 529 4.66 4.54 -26.85
CA GLN A 529 3.27 4.90 -26.57
C GLN A 529 2.92 6.32 -26.99
#